data_AF-X0SB53-F1
#
_entry.id   AF-X0SB53-F1
#
_cell.length_a   1.000
_cell.length_b   1.000
_cell.length_c   1.000
_cell.angle_alpha   90.00
_cell.angle_beta   90.00
_cell.angle_gamma   90.00
#
_symmetry.space_group_name_H-M   'P 1'
#
loop_
_entity.id
_entity.type
_entity.pdbx_description
1 polymer ?
#
loop_
_entity_poly.entity_id
_entity_poly.type
_entity_poly.pdbx_seq_one_letter_code
_entity_poly.pdbx_strand_id
1 'polypeptide(L)'
;MNKLDLIVIADLFLTDTARMADIILPATSMFEYCDLITGYGHSYIQLQQKLIEPPGECKHESEIYRLLGKKFGFNLDYLPENNLDTIEKIIGSSNLNVDIDELKEKPYLHHSYQEIAFGDLKFNTSTQKIEFFSQRTRDRWDEDPLPAYSEPVENKYTSPNIYSKYPLSLISSHAHNKMNSQFSDMSILKEEPFVWINPHDAAIRGINENDKVRIYNERGSLILKAILTKKVTPGIVHIFFGWWDRVHQANINKLIRDYISDIGYGTAFHNCLVEIQKAK
;
A
#
# COMPACT_ATOMS: atom_id res chain seq x y z
N MET A 1 2.51 9.71 -16.42
CA MET A 1 1.86 8.77 -17.35
C MET A 1 1.71 9.36 -18.76
N ASN A 2 1.21 10.58 -18.94
CA ASN A 2 0.99 11.21 -20.28
C ASN A 2 2.24 11.43 -21.18
N LYS A 3 3.41 10.93 -20.79
CA LYS A 3 4.65 10.97 -21.58
C LYS A 3 5.07 9.58 -22.08
N LEU A 4 4.35 8.54 -21.69
CA LEU A 4 4.64 7.16 -22.08
C LEU A 4 3.90 6.86 -23.39
N ASP A 5 4.55 6.14 -24.30
CA ASP A 5 3.98 5.78 -25.61
C ASP A 5 2.98 4.62 -25.52
N LEU A 6 3.10 3.79 -24.48
CA LEU A 6 2.22 2.64 -24.24
C LEU A 6 2.12 2.35 -22.74
N ILE A 7 0.90 2.12 -22.26
CA ILE A 7 0.58 1.71 -20.89
C ILE A 7 -0.29 0.46 -20.97
N VAL A 8 0.20 -0.64 -20.39
CA VAL A 8 -0.53 -1.90 -20.27
C VAL A 8 -0.76 -2.21 -18.80
N ILE A 9 -1.99 -2.51 -18.41
CA ILE A 9 -2.36 -2.84 -17.03
C ILE A 9 -3.08 -4.18 -17.00
N ALA A 10 -2.59 -5.10 -16.17
CA ALA A 10 -3.30 -6.30 -15.76
C ALA A 10 -3.95 -6.04 -14.40
N ASP A 11 -5.27 -6.14 -14.31
CA ASP A 11 -6.03 -5.84 -13.09
C ASP A 11 -7.33 -6.65 -13.07
N LEU A 12 -7.87 -6.89 -11.87
CA LEU A 12 -9.18 -7.50 -11.68
C LEU A 12 -10.29 -6.48 -11.93
N PHE A 13 -10.01 -5.19 -11.66
CA PHE A 13 -11.00 -4.13 -11.72
C PHE A 13 -10.52 -2.95 -12.56
N LEU A 14 -11.47 -2.16 -13.03
CA LEU A 14 -11.20 -0.95 -13.79
C LEU A 14 -10.87 0.22 -12.85
N THR A 15 -9.75 0.09 -12.14
CA THR A 15 -9.17 1.05 -11.19
C THR A 15 -8.83 2.38 -11.86
N ASP A 16 -8.56 3.43 -11.07
CA ASP A 16 -8.10 4.72 -11.62
C ASP A 16 -6.86 4.54 -12.51
N THR A 17 -5.92 3.67 -12.11
CA THR A 17 -4.72 3.36 -12.91
C THR A 17 -5.07 2.57 -14.17
N ALA A 18 -5.89 1.52 -14.08
CA ALA A 18 -6.28 0.73 -15.25
C ALA A 18 -6.95 1.58 -16.32
N ARG A 19 -7.71 2.61 -15.92
CA ARG A 19 -8.37 3.54 -16.84
C ARG A 19 -7.43 4.48 -17.60
N MET A 20 -6.18 4.60 -17.14
CA MET A 20 -5.15 5.36 -17.82
C MET A 20 -4.40 4.50 -18.86
N ALA A 21 -4.69 3.20 -18.92
CA ALA A 21 -4.00 2.28 -19.82
C ALA A 21 -4.54 2.34 -21.25
N ASP A 22 -3.66 2.11 -22.22
CA ASP A 22 -4.03 1.88 -23.62
C ASP A 22 -4.57 0.46 -23.82
N ILE A 23 -4.05 -0.49 -23.03
CA ILE A 23 -4.48 -1.89 -23.04
C ILE A 23 -4.71 -2.35 -21.61
N ILE A 24 -5.87 -2.96 -21.37
CA ILE A 24 -6.22 -3.58 -20.11
C ILE A 24 -6.33 -5.09 -20.33
N LEU A 25 -5.64 -5.87 -19.51
CA LEU A 25 -5.67 -7.33 -19.54
C LEU A 25 -6.45 -7.83 -18.32
N PRO A 26 -7.58 -8.55 -18.51
CA PRO A 26 -8.38 -9.04 -17.40
C PRO A 26 -7.61 -10.15 -16.66
N ALA A 27 -7.25 -9.88 -15.40
CA ALA A 27 -6.52 -10.81 -14.55
C ALA A 27 -7.45 -11.66 -13.66
N THR A 28 -6.99 -12.84 -13.29
CA THR A 28 -7.75 -13.74 -12.40
C THR A 28 -7.69 -13.33 -10.93
N SER A 29 -8.76 -13.56 -10.18
CA SER A 29 -8.75 -13.45 -8.72
C SER A 29 -8.11 -14.66 -8.03
N MET A 30 -7.72 -14.51 -6.76
CA MET A 30 -7.10 -15.58 -5.96
C MET A 30 -7.96 -16.86 -5.82
N PHE A 31 -9.25 -16.80 -6.15
CA PHE A 31 -10.14 -17.96 -6.10
C PHE A 31 -10.15 -18.78 -7.39
N GLU A 32 -9.48 -18.31 -8.44
CA GLU A 32 -9.56 -18.85 -9.80
C GLU A 32 -8.34 -19.66 -10.23
N TYR A 33 -7.32 -19.76 -9.35
CA TYR A 33 -6.06 -20.45 -9.62
C TYR A 33 -5.45 -21.07 -8.36
N CYS A 34 -4.50 -21.97 -8.54
CA CYS A 34 -3.75 -22.59 -7.43
C CYS A 34 -2.46 -21.82 -7.16
N ASP A 35 -2.06 -21.69 -5.90
CA ASP A 35 -0.80 -21.02 -5.54
C ASP A 35 -0.20 -21.58 -4.24
N LEU A 36 1.10 -21.41 -4.06
CA LEU A 36 1.80 -21.75 -2.82
C LEU A 36 2.10 -20.47 -2.04
N ILE A 37 1.29 -20.21 -1.01
CA ILE A 37 1.37 -18.98 -0.23
C ILE A 37 2.30 -19.18 0.96
N THR A 38 3.37 -18.39 1.02
CA THR A 38 4.30 -18.36 2.16
C THR A 38 3.88 -17.35 3.23
N GLY A 39 4.58 -17.34 4.35
CA GLY A 39 4.31 -16.44 5.46
C GLY A 39 4.39 -14.95 5.11
N TYR A 40 3.25 -14.25 5.18
CA TYR A 40 3.17 -12.79 5.21
C TYR A 40 2.15 -12.35 6.27
N GLY A 41 2.63 -12.11 7.49
CA GLY A 41 1.78 -11.94 8.69
C GLY A 41 1.39 -13.24 9.39
N HIS A 42 1.85 -14.39 8.87
CA HIS A 42 1.77 -15.71 9.48
C HIS A 42 3.07 -16.50 9.23
N SER A 43 3.24 -17.64 9.90
CA SER A 43 4.50 -18.39 9.91
C SER A 43 4.50 -19.68 9.08
N TYR A 44 3.36 -20.04 8.52
CA TYR A 44 3.19 -21.27 7.75
C TYR A 44 3.15 -21.03 6.24
N ILE A 45 3.39 -22.10 5.51
CA ILE A 45 3.18 -22.24 4.06
C ILE A 45 1.82 -22.93 3.87
N GLN A 46 1.04 -22.52 2.88
CA GLN A 46 -0.27 -23.10 2.60
C GLN A 46 -0.50 -23.19 1.10
N LEU A 47 -1.29 -24.18 0.68
CA LEU A 47 -1.78 -24.26 -0.69
C LEU A 47 -3.08 -23.45 -0.81
N GLN A 48 -3.06 -22.43 -1.65
CA GLN A 48 -4.28 -21.83 -2.17
C GLN A 48 -4.84 -22.75 -3.25
N GLN A 49 -6.01 -23.31 -3.01
CA GLN A 49 -6.69 -24.19 -3.96
C GLN A 49 -7.63 -23.36 -4.85
N LYS A 50 -7.64 -23.68 -6.14
CA LYS A 50 -8.62 -23.14 -7.09
C LYS A 50 -10.04 -23.52 -6.65
N LEU A 51 -10.91 -22.53 -6.50
CA LEU A 51 -12.31 -22.72 -6.09
C LEU A 51 -13.28 -22.65 -7.26
N ILE A 52 -13.01 -21.78 -8.23
CA ILE A 52 -13.86 -21.55 -9.39
C ILE A 52 -13.03 -21.45 -10.66
N GLU A 53 -13.68 -21.60 -11.82
CA GLU A 53 -13.04 -21.30 -13.10
C GLU A 53 -12.92 -19.79 -13.31
N PRO A 54 -11.82 -19.30 -13.91
CA PRO A 54 -11.70 -17.92 -14.36
C PRO A 54 -12.94 -17.47 -15.16
N PRO A 55 -13.58 -16.35 -14.81
CA PRO A 55 -14.74 -15.88 -15.54
C PRO A 55 -14.34 -15.29 -16.91
N GLY A 56 -15.13 -15.56 -17.93
CA GLY A 56 -14.97 -14.94 -19.26
C GLY A 56 -13.61 -15.26 -19.90
N GLU A 57 -12.83 -14.20 -20.17
CA GLU A 57 -11.50 -14.30 -20.79
C GLU A 57 -10.36 -13.96 -19.81
N CYS A 58 -10.64 -13.95 -18.49
CA CYS A 58 -9.63 -13.68 -17.47
C CYS A 58 -8.48 -14.69 -17.55
N LYS A 59 -7.25 -14.22 -17.39
CA LYS A 59 -6.03 -15.05 -17.40
C LYS A 59 -5.19 -14.81 -16.16
N HIS A 60 -4.61 -15.88 -15.66
CA HIS A 60 -3.57 -15.77 -14.62
C HIS A 60 -2.32 -15.11 -15.21
N GLU A 61 -1.59 -14.34 -14.40
CA GLU A 61 -0.45 -13.54 -14.84
C GLU A 61 0.63 -14.38 -15.54
N SER A 62 0.92 -15.59 -15.03
CA SER A 62 1.85 -16.52 -15.70
C SER A 62 1.42 -16.84 -17.14
N GLU A 63 0.13 -17.03 -17.40
CA GLU A 63 -0.36 -17.28 -18.76
C GLU A 63 -0.19 -16.04 -19.64
N ILE A 64 -0.50 -14.85 -19.12
CA ILE A 64 -0.29 -13.57 -19.80
C ILE A 64 1.19 -13.43 -20.22
N TYR A 65 2.12 -13.64 -19.28
CA TYR A 65 3.56 -13.54 -19.55
C TYR A 65 4.05 -14.60 -20.53
N ARG A 66 3.54 -15.84 -20.47
CA ARG A 66 3.90 -16.90 -21.43
C ARG A 66 3.40 -16.58 -22.84
N LEU A 67 2.19 -16.05 -22.99
CA LEU A 67 1.64 -15.64 -24.29
C LEU A 67 2.44 -14.49 -24.92
N LEU A 68 2.79 -13.48 -24.11
CA LEU A 68 3.68 -12.40 -24.54
C LEU A 68 5.07 -12.92 -24.88
N GLY A 69 5.62 -13.80 -24.05
CA GLY A 69 6.92 -14.41 -24.26
C GLY A 69 7.02 -15.17 -25.57
N LYS A 70 5.99 -15.98 -25.87
CA LYS A 70 5.85 -16.69 -27.14
C LYS A 70 5.79 -15.73 -28.32
N LYS A 71 5.05 -14.62 -28.19
CA LYS A 71 4.92 -13.61 -29.25
C LYS A 71 6.24 -12.92 -29.56
N PHE A 72 7.07 -12.67 -28.55
CA PHE A 72 8.39 -12.06 -28.69
C PHE A 72 9.52 -13.05 -28.99
N GLY A 73 9.23 -14.35 -29.03
CA GLY A 73 10.22 -15.38 -29.30
C GLY A 73 11.18 -15.64 -28.13
N PHE A 74 10.76 -15.34 -26.88
CA PHE A 74 11.52 -15.72 -25.70
C PHE A 74 11.45 -17.22 -25.45
N ASN A 75 12.52 -17.78 -24.89
CA ASN A 75 12.46 -19.12 -24.31
C ASN A 75 11.48 -19.09 -23.12
N LEU A 76 10.63 -20.12 -23.00
CA LEU A 76 9.59 -20.21 -21.98
C LEU A 76 9.94 -21.19 -20.85
N ASP A 77 11.11 -21.83 -20.89
CA ASP A 77 11.56 -22.81 -19.88
C ASP A 77 11.61 -22.21 -18.47
N TYR A 78 11.86 -20.90 -18.36
CA TYR A 78 11.93 -20.15 -17.10
C TYR A 78 10.61 -19.45 -16.73
N LEU A 79 9.55 -19.64 -17.51
CA LEU A 79 8.21 -19.10 -17.22
C LEU A 79 7.26 -20.28 -16.96
N PRO A 80 7.22 -20.84 -15.74
CA PRO A 80 6.41 -22.02 -15.48
C PRO A 80 4.91 -21.73 -15.59
N GLU A 81 4.12 -22.76 -15.90
CA GLU A 81 2.66 -22.69 -15.90
C GLU A 81 2.13 -22.64 -14.46
N ASN A 82 1.02 -21.95 -14.24
CA ASN A 82 0.33 -22.01 -12.95
C ASN A 82 -0.56 -23.26 -12.89
N ASN A 83 0.01 -24.35 -12.40
CA ASN A 83 -0.70 -25.62 -12.19
C ASN A 83 -0.09 -26.40 -11.02
N LEU A 84 -0.81 -27.44 -10.57
CA LEU A 84 -0.36 -28.26 -9.44
C LEU A 84 0.96 -28.98 -9.73
N ASP A 85 1.18 -29.48 -10.95
CA ASP A 85 2.45 -30.13 -11.33
C ASP A 85 3.67 -29.22 -11.14
N THR A 86 3.51 -27.92 -11.40
CA THR A 86 4.55 -26.91 -11.16
C THR A 86 4.78 -26.71 -9.68
N ILE A 87 3.72 -26.59 -8.89
CA ILE A 87 3.81 -26.47 -7.42
C ILE A 87 4.48 -27.73 -6.83
N GLU A 88 4.18 -28.90 -7.37
CA GLU A 88 4.75 -30.18 -6.90
C GLU A 88 6.26 -30.23 -7.15
N LYS A 89 6.69 -29.78 -8.33
CA LYS A 89 8.11 -29.64 -8.67
C LYS A 89 8.81 -28.65 -7.74
N ILE A 90 8.18 -27.51 -7.44
CA ILE A 90 8.72 -26.50 -6.51
C ILE A 90 8.92 -27.14 -5.14
N ILE A 91 7.90 -27.80 -4.59
CA ILE A 91 7.96 -28.50 -3.30
C ILE A 91 9.06 -29.57 -3.34
N GLY A 92 9.08 -30.44 -4.36
CA GLY A 92 10.06 -31.52 -4.49
C GLY A 92 11.51 -31.04 -4.68
N SER A 93 11.71 -29.81 -5.18
CA SER A 93 13.03 -29.18 -5.33
C SER A 93 13.47 -28.37 -4.10
N SER A 94 12.60 -28.24 -3.10
CA SER A 94 12.83 -27.43 -1.90
C SER A 94 13.28 -28.29 -0.70
N ASN A 95 13.54 -27.66 0.43
CA ASN A 95 13.81 -28.31 1.71
C ASN A 95 12.54 -28.52 2.57
N LEU A 96 11.37 -28.42 1.95
CA LEU A 96 10.09 -28.65 2.62
C LEU A 96 9.88 -30.15 2.85
N ASN A 97 9.41 -30.51 4.04
CA ASN A 97 9.04 -31.90 4.38
C ASN A 97 7.52 -32.03 4.45
N VAL A 98 6.87 -31.74 3.33
CA VAL A 98 5.42 -31.80 3.11
C VAL A 98 5.18 -32.05 1.63
N ASP A 99 4.08 -32.71 1.27
CA ASP A 99 3.64 -32.84 -0.11
C ASP A 99 2.37 -32.02 -0.40
N ILE A 100 1.91 -32.05 -1.66
CA ILE A 100 0.71 -31.32 -2.07
C ILE A 100 -0.53 -31.84 -1.35
N ASP A 101 -0.66 -33.15 -1.14
CA ASP A 101 -1.87 -33.74 -0.56
C ASP A 101 -2.00 -33.37 0.92
N GLU A 102 -0.89 -33.30 1.66
CA GLU A 102 -0.89 -32.74 3.01
C GLU A 102 -1.26 -31.24 3.02
N LEU A 103 -0.73 -30.45 2.07
CA LEU A 103 -1.00 -29.01 1.99
C LEU A 103 -2.44 -28.67 1.57
N LYS A 104 -3.15 -29.57 0.88
CA LYS A 104 -4.59 -29.43 0.60
C LYS A 104 -5.42 -29.48 1.88
N GLU A 105 -4.98 -30.23 2.88
CA GLU A 105 -5.72 -30.45 4.12
C GLU A 105 -5.35 -29.45 5.22
N LYS A 106 -4.08 -29.03 5.29
CA LYS A 106 -3.59 -28.14 6.36
C LYS A 106 -2.38 -27.31 5.96
N PRO A 107 -2.15 -26.14 6.60
CA PRO A 107 -0.91 -25.39 6.45
C PRO A 107 0.29 -26.14 7.05
N TYR A 108 1.48 -25.89 6.49
CA TYR A 108 2.75 -26.43 6.93
C TYR A 108 3.61 -25.38 7.63
N LEU A 109 4.01 -25.66 8.88
CA LEU A 109 4.99 -24.84 9.59
C LEU A 109 6.39 -25.38 9.33
N HIS A 110 7.28 -24.57 8.77
CA HIS A 110 8.64 -24.98 8.45
C HIS A 110 9.41 -25.37 9.72
N HIS A 111 10.22 -26.43 9.66
CA HIS A 111 10.97 -26.94 10.82
C HIS A 111 12.00 -25.94 11.38
N SER A 112 12.46 -24.99 10.57
CA SER A 112 13.35 -23.91 11.00
C SER A 112 12.61 -22.72 11.61
N TYR A 113 11.29 -22.79 11.78
CA TYR A 113 10.52 -21.71 12.39
C TYR A 113 11.00 -21.45 13.81
N GLN A 114 11.27 -20.19 14.10
CA GLN A 114 11.59 -19.71 15.43
C GLN A 114 10.41 -18.91 15.96
N GLU A 115 9.80 -19.39 17.03
CA GLU A 115 8.75 -18.63 17.73
C GLU A 115 9.31 -17.34 18.33
N ILE A 116 10.52 -17.40 18.88
CA ILE A 116 11.26 -16.25 19.38
C ILE A 116 12.35 -15.90 18.36
N ALA A 117 12.12 -14.82 17.61
CA ALA A 117 13.11 -14.30 16.68
C ALA A 117 14.43 -13.96 17.41
N PHE A 118 15.56 -14.45 16.90
CA PHE A 118 16.90 -14.23 17.47
C PHE A 118 17.01 -14.65 18.96
N GLY A 119 16.34 -15.75 19.36
CA GLY A 119 16.35 -16.24 20.75
C GLY A 119 17.73 -16.63 21.30
N ASP A 120 18.72 -16.84 20.41
CA ASP A 120 20.12 -17.10 20.76
C ASP A 120 20.97 -15.82 20.88
N LEU A 121 20.35 -14.64 20.71
CA LEU A 121 20.98 -13.32 20.69
C LEU A 121 22.04 -13.13 19.60
N LYS A 122 22.01 -13.93 18.53
CA LYS A 122 22.89 -13.79 17.36
C LYS A 122 22.13 -13.12 16.21
N PHE A 123 22.41 -11.85 16.00
CA PHE A 123 21.71 -11.05 14.99
C PHE A 123 22.38 -11.15 13.62
N ASN A 124 21.63 -10.95 12.54
CA ASN A 124 22.17 -10.88 11.18
C ASN A 124 22.87 -9.53 10.92
N THR A 125 23.89 -9.24 11.72
CA THR A 125 24.72 -8.04 11.68
C THR A 125 26.19 -8.44 11.61
N SER A 126 27.06 -7.49 11.26
CA SER A 126 28.51 -7.73 11.17
C SER A 126 29.12 -8.17 12.50
N THR A 127 28.54 -7.69 13.60
CA THR A 127 28.99 -7.97 14.97
C THR A 127 28.26 -9.12 15.64
N GLN A 128 27.25 -9.70 14.99
CA GLN A 128 26.30 -10.67 15.55
C GLN A 128 25.54 -10.15 16.78
N LYS A 129 25.52 -8.83 17.00
CA LYS A 129 24.87 -8.13 18.12
C LYS A 129 23.88 -7.08 17.60
N ILE A 130 23.08 -6.54 18.50
CA ILE A 130 22.33 -5.30 18.25
C ILE A 130 23.33 -4.15 18.12
N GLU A 131 23.31 -3.46 16.97
CA GLU A 131 24.20 -2.33 16.67
C GLU A 131 23.51 -1.01 17.02
N PHE A 132 23.73 -0.49 18.24
CA PHE A 132 23.23 0.84 18.63
C PHE A 132 23.86 1.97 17.81
N PHE A 133 25.15 1.81 17.50
CA PHE A 133 25.89 2.64 16.54
C PHE A 133 26.00 1.84 15.24
N SER A 134 25.43 2.34 14.15
CA SER A 134 25.43 1.65 12.85
C SER A 134 26.40 2.30 11.86
N GLN A 135 27.61 1.76 11.79
CA GLN A 135 28.59 2.18 10.77
C GLN A 135 28.02 1.98 9.34
N ARG A 136 27.22 0.92 9.15
CA ARG A 136 26.53 0.65 7.88
C ARG A 136 25.60 1.79 7.45
N THR A 137 24.95 2.48 8.40
CA THR A 137 24.10 3.63 8.07
C THR A 137 24.93 4.75 7.46
N ARG A 138 26.04 5.11 8.10
CA ARG A 138 26.99 6.11 7.59
C ARG A 138 27.56 5.71 6.24
N ASP A 139 28.03 4.48 6.10
CA ASP A 139 28.71 4.04 4.87
C ASP A 139 27.76 3.92 3.66
N ARG A 140 26.49 3.55 3.89
CA ARG A 140 25.51 3.32 2.82
C ARG A 140 24.69 4.56 2.47
N TRP A 141 24.38 5.38 3.46
CA TRP A 141 23.42 6.49 3.32
C TRP A 141 24.05 7.86 3.57
N ASP A 142 25.31 7.94 4.01
CA ASP A 142 25.96 9.18 4.45
C ASP A 142 25.23 9.87 5.62
N GLU A 143 24.56 9.07 6.45
CA GLU A 143 23.75 9.53 7.59
C GLU A 143 24.40 9.27 8.96
N ASP A 144 23.88 9.92 10.01
CA ASP A 144 24.38 9.71 11.37
C ASP A 144 24.22 8.24 11.81
N PRO A 145 25.28 7.59 12.32
CA PRO A 145 25.23 6.22 12.82
C PRO A 145 24.38 6.05 14.09
N LEU A 146 23.91 7.14 14.71
CA LEU A 146 22.98 7.16 15.83
C LEU A 146 21.66 7.84 15.44
N PRO A 147 20.52 7.40 16.02
CA PRO A 147 19.26 8.07 15.78
C PRO A 147 19.26 9.47 16.40
N ALA A 148 18.85 10.45 15.62
CA ALA A 148 18.61 11.82 16.05
C ALA A 148 17.21 12.28 15.61
N TYR A 149 16.70 13.32 16.25
CA TYR A 149 15.47 13.96 15.80
C TYR A 149 15.81 15.13 14.89
N SER A 150 15.25 15.11 13.68
CA SER A 150 15.26 16.21 12.73
C SER A 150 13.84 16.69 12.52
N GLU A 151 13.66 18.01 12.46
CA GLU A 151 12.35 18.60 12.17
C GLU A 151 11.89 18.22 10.75
N PRO A 152 10.62 17.79 10.56
CA PRO A 152 10.07 17.50 9.24
C PRO A 152 10.13 18.70 8.27
N VAL A 153 10.11 18.45 6.96
CA VAL A 153 10.21 19.51 5.94
C VAL A 153 9.02 20.49 5.99
N GLU A 154 7.79 19.98 6.04
CA GLU A 154 6.59 20.82 6.17
C GLU A 154 6.11 20.91 7.64
N ASN A 155 6.54 21.94 8.36
CA ASN A 155 5.97 22.28 9.66
C ASN A 155 6.12 23.78 10.00
N LYS A 156 5.69 24.20 11.20
CA LYS A 156 5.73 25.60 11.66
C LYS A 156 7.13 26.18 11.89
N TYR A 157 8.13 25.34 12.12
CA TYR A 157 9.52 25.71 12.40
C TYR A 157 10.37 25.75 11.13
N THR A 158 10.32 24.71 10.31
CA THR A 158 11.12 24.55 9.08
C THR A 158 10.51 25.28 7.89
N SER A 159 9.18 25.37 7.84
CA SER A 159 8.43 25.96 6.73
C SER A 159 7.38 26.98 7.20
N PRO A 160 7.77 28.03 7.97
CA PRO A 160 6.82 28.98 8.56
C PRO A 160 5.96 29.71 7.51
N ASN A 161 6.51 29.98 6.33
CA ASN A 161 5.78 30.63 5.23
C ASN A 161 4.65 29.74 4.68
N ILE A 162 4.87 28.43 4.57
CA ILE A 162 3.85 27.46 4.15
C ILE A 162 2.83 27.27 5.27
N TYR A 163 3.31 27.08 6.50
CA TYR A 163 2.46 26.90 7.69
C TYR A 163 1.51 28.07 7.93
N SER A 164 1.94 29.32 7.67
CA SER A 164 1.08 30.50 7.77
C SER A 164 -0.13 30.47 6.83
N LYS A 165 -0.04 29.75 5.71
CA LYS A 165 -1.12 29.57 4.72
C LYS A 165 -1.92 28.29 4.95
N TYR A 166 -1.26 27.24 5.45
CA TYR A 166 -1.79 25.89 5.61
C TYR A 166 -1.43 25.38 7.02
N PRO A 167 -2.16 25.81 8.06
CA PRO A 167 -1.75 25.63 9.46
C PRO A 167 -2.11 24.25 10.05
N LEU A 168 -2.72 23.35 9.27
CA LEU A 168 -3.16 22.03 9.73
C LEU A 168 -2.25 20.94 9.16
N SER A 169 -1.79 20.03 10.02
CA SER A 169 -1.08 18.82 9.59
C SER A 169 -2.07 17.74 9.16
N LEU A 170 -1.83 17.13 8.00
CA LEU A 170 -2.64 16.03 7.47
C LEU A 170 -2.05 14.67 7.85
N ILE A 171 -2.85 13.83 8.52
CA ILE A 171 -2.54 12.43 8.79
C ILE A 171 -3.43 11.52 7.96
N SER A 172 -2.86 10.45 7.39
CA SER A 172 -3.52 9.61 6.40
C SER A 172 -3.37 8.11 6.66
N SER A 173 -4.12 7.57 7.63
CA SER A 173 -4.03 6.13 7.93
C SER A 173 -4.85 5.26 6.97
N HIS A 174 -4.58 3.96 6.96
CA HIS A 174 -5.41 2.99 6.24
C HIS A 174 -6.85 2.96 6.77
N ALA A 175 -7.82 2.85 5.86
CA ALA A 175 -9.22 2.64 6.21
C ALA A 175 -9.42 1.25 6.85
N HIS A 176 -10.41 1.12 7.73
CA HIS A 176 -10.66 -0.13 8.46
C HIS A 176 -11.30 -1.22 7.61
N ASN A 177 -12.05 -0.85 6.58
CA ASN A 177 -12.90 -1.72 5.77
C ASN A 177 -12.38 -1.93 4.34
N LYS A 178 -11.17 -1.45 4.05
CA LYS A 178 -10.53 -1.50 2.74
C LYS A 178 -9.08 -1.89 2.92
N MET A 179 -8.52 -2.55 1.92
CA MET A 179 -7.08 -2.80 1.86
C MET A 179 -6.49 -1.86 0.82
N ASN A 180 -5.92 -0.75 1.27
CA ASN A 180 -5.50 0.34 0.38
C ASN A 180 -6.70 0.82 -0.47
N SER A 181 -6.58 0.79 -1.79
CA SER A 181 -7.65 1.13 -2.72
C SER A 181 -8.58 -0.05 -3.05
N GLN A 182 -8.26 -1.27 -2.60
CA GLN A 182 -9.12 -2.43 -2.84
C GLN A 182 -10.42 -2.31 -2.04
N PHE A 183 -11.49 -2.84 -2.61
CA PHE A 183 -12.85 -2.78 -2.08
C PHE A 183 -13.50 -1.39 -2.04
N SER A 184 -12.83 -0.34 -2.54
CA SER A 184 -13.36 1.03 -2.48
C SER A 184 -14.60 1.28 -3.32
N ASP A 185 -14.81 0.54 -4.41
CA ASP A 185 -15.99 0.66 -5.27
C ASP A 185 -17.09 -0.38 -4.95
N MET A 186 -17.00 -1.04 -3.77
CA MET A 186 -18.02 -2.00 -3.39
C MET A 186 -19.34 -1.30 -3.02
N SER A 187 -20.37 -1.52 -3.83
CA SER A 187 -21.71 -0.95 -3.67
C SER A 187 -22.36 -1.24 -2.31
N ILE A 188 -21.94 -2.30 -1.62
CA ILE A 188 -22.44 -2.65 -0.28
C ILE A 188 -21.90 -1.74 0.83
N LEU A 189 -20.71 -1.15 0.66
CA LEU A 189 -20.08 -0.32 1.69
C LEU A 189 -20.71 1.09 1.75
N LYS A 190 -21.18 1.63 0.62
CA LYS A 190 -21.87 2.95 0.50
C LYS A 190 -21.22 4.09 1.30
N GLU A 191 -19.90 4.09 1.44
CA GLU A 191 -19.24 5.11 2.25
C GLU A 191 -18.99 6.38 1.45
N GLU A 192 -19.22 7.52 2.09
CA GLU A 192 -18.75 8.81 1.58
C GLU A 192 -17.39 9.17 2.20
N PRO A 193 -16.46 9.75 1.43
CA PRO A 193 -15.23 10.31 1.95
C PRO A 193 -15.49 11.41 2.98
N PHE A 194 -14.76 11.35 4.08
CA PHE A 194 -14.85 12.33 5.17
C PHE A 194 -13.48 12.72 5.69
N VAL A 195 -13.45 13.83 6.42
CA VAL A 195 -12.30 14.31 7.18
C VAL A 195 -12.67 14.43 8.65
N TRP A 196 -11.83 13.88 9.52
CA TRP A 196 -11.90 14.14 10.95
C TRP A 196 -11.23 15.46 11.27
N ILE A 197 -11.94 16.33 11.98
CA ILE A 197 -11.46 17.63 12.44
C ILE A 197 -11.82 17.82 13.91
N ASN A 198 -10.91 18.43 14.67
CA ASN A 198 -11.18 18.74 16.08
C ASN A 198 -12.27 19.84 16.18
N PRO A 199 -13.24 19.74 17.12
CA PRO A 199 -14.26 20.77 17.31
C PRO A 199 -13.70 22.19 17.52
N HIS A 200 -12.52 22.33 18.13
CA HIS A 200 -11.85 23.62 18.31
C HIS A 200 -11.48 24.26 16.95
N ASP A 201 -10.82 23.51 16.07
CA ASP A 201 -10.39 24.01 14.77
C ASP A 201 -11.55 24.21 13.81
N ALA A 202 -12.59 23.38 13.95
CA ALA A 202 -13.85 23.54 13.23
C ALA A 202 -14.55 24.84 13.61
N ALA A 203 -14.63 25.16 14.92
CA ALA A 203 -15.26 26.39 15.40
C ALA A 203 -14.54 27.66 14.90
N ILE A 204 -13.20 27.66 14.89
CA ILE A 204 -12.39 28.77 14.32
C ILE A 204 -12.75 29.04 12.85
N ARG A 205 -13.09 27.97 12.11
CA ARG A 205 -13.40 28.01 10.67
C ARG A 205 -14.90 28.07 10.37
N GLY A 206 -15.74 28.12 11.40
CA GLY A 206 -17.20 28.08 11.27
C GLY A 206 -17.73 26.80 10.61
N ILE A 207 -17.04 25.66 10.75
CA ILE A 207 -17.43 24.35 10.22
C ILE A 207 -18.28 23.61 11.25
N ASN A 208 -19.44 23.11 10.83
CA ASN A 208 -20.35 22.28 11.62
C ASN A 208 -20.23 20.80 11.24
N GLU A 209 -20.80 19.95 12.07
CA GLU A 209 -20.94 18.51 11.81
C GLU A 209 -21.63 18.25 10.45
N ASN A 210 -21.07 17.32 9.67
CA ASN A 210 -21.52 16.93 8.33
C ASN A 210 -21.46 18.01 7.23
N ASP A 211 -20.89 19.19 7.49
CA ASP A 211 -20.71 20.18 6.44
C ASP A 211 -19.81 19.63 5.32
N LYS A 212 -20.13 19.98 4.06
CA LYS A 212 -19.18 19.77 2.96
C LYS A 212 -18.04 20.78 3.10
N VAL A 213 -16.82 20.28 3.08
CA VAL A 213 -15.61 21.07 3.29
C VAL A 213 -14.62 20.83 2.17
N ARG A 214 -13.94 21.91 1.76
CA ARG A 214 -12.80 21.85 0.86
C ARG A 214 -11.53 21.82 1.70
N ILE A 215 -10.79 20.72 1.62
CA ILE A 215 -9.43 20.61 2.15
C ILE A 215 -8.44 20.79 1.00
N TYR A 216 -7.39 21.60 1.20
CA TYR A 216 -6.51 22.00 0.11
C TYR A 216 -5.14 22.50 0.56
N ASN A 217 -4.21 22.55 -0.39
CA ASN A 217 -2.96 23.29 -0.33
C ASN A 217 -2.59 23.79 -1.74
N GLU A 218 -1.34 24.19 -2.01
CA GLU A 218 -0.96 24.65 -3.35
C GLU A 218 -0.97 23.54 -4.42
N ARG A 219 -0.94 22.27 -4.00
CA ARG A 219 -0.81 21.10 -4.88
C ARG A 219 -2.16 20.62 -5.39
N GLY A 220 -3.20 20.70 -4.55
CA GLY A 220 -4.52 20.22 -4.91
C GLY A 220 -5.59 20.54 -3.88
N SER A 221 -6.79 20.01 -4.14
CA SER A 221 -7.91 20.11 -3.20
C SER A 221 -8.89 18.96 -3.36
N LEU A 222 -9.59 18.63 -2.27
CA LEU A 222 -10.64 17.60 -2.22
C LEU A 222 -11.89 18.19 -1.55
N ILE A 223 -13.06 17.66 -1.91
CA ILE A 223 -14.31 17.95 -1.21
C ILE A 223 -14.69 16.72 -0.39
N LEU A 224 -14.84 16.92 0.93
CA LEU A 224 -15.11 15.85 1.89
C LEU A 224 -16.26 16.27 2.82
N LYS A 225 -16.87 15.31 3.50
CA LYS A 225 -17.76 15.58 4.63
C LYS A 225 -16.94 15.82 5.91
N ALA A 226 -17.20 16.89 6.65
CA ALA A 226 -16.58 17.13 7.94
C ALA A 226 -17.22 16.24 9.01
N ILE A 227 -16.40 15.54 9.78
CA ILE A 227 -16.82 14.80 10.97
C ILE A 227 -16.07 15.36 12.18
N LEU A 228 -16.79 16.01 13.10
CA LEU A 228 -16.20 16.65 14.27
C LEU A 228 -15.88 15.61 15.34
N THR A 229 -14.62 15.55 15.77
CA THR A 229 -14.21 14.56 16.78
C THR A 229 -13.01 14.99 17.60
N LYS A 230 -13.02 14.66 18.89
CA LYS A 230 -11.87 14.87 19.80
C LYS A 230 -10.80 13.77 19.66
N LYS A 231 -11.02 12.77 18.79
CA LYS A 231 -10.03 11.72 18.47
C LYS A 231 -8.80 12.26 17.74
N VAL A 232 -8.93 13.40 17.05
CA VAL A 232 -7.83 14.14 16.44
C VAL A 232 -7.48 15.34 17.30
N THR A 233 -6.19 15.59 17.51
CA THR A 233 -5.68 16.72 18.29
C THR A 233 -5.87 18.04 17.52
N PRO A 234 -6.10 19.20 18.19
CA PRO A 234 -6.10 20.49 17.51
C PRO A 234 -4.83 20.72 16.67
N GLY A 235 -4.99 21.32 15.49
CA GLY A 235 -3.95 21.50 14.48
C GLY A 235 -3.73 20.29 13.57
N ILE A 236 -4.50 19.20 13.75
CA ILE A 236 -4.40 17.98 12.94
C ILE A 236 -5.76 17.67 12.31
N VAL A 237 -5.73 17.32 11.03
CA VAL A 237 -6.86 16.72 10.32
C VAL A 237 -6.49 15.32 9.86
N HIS A 238 -7.47 14.43 9.85
CA HIS A 238 -7.24 13.03 9.47
C HIS A 238 -8.20 12.60 8.35
N ILE A 239 -7.65 11.93 7.34
CA ILE A 239 -8.40 11.38 6.21
C ILE A 239 -7.90 9.96 5.97
N PHE A 240 -8.81 8.99 5.89
CA PHE A 240 -8.43 7.64 5.52
C PHE A 240 -7.97 7.53 4.06
N PHE A 241 -6.85 6.84 3.83
CA PHE A 241 -6.36 6.49 2.51
C PHE A 241 -7.24 5.39 1.87
N GLY A 242 -7.32 5.38 0.53
CA GLY A 242 -7.97 4.32 -0.24
C GLY A 242 -9.08 4.77 -1.21
N TRP A 243 -9.46 6.04 -1.19
CA TRP A 243 -10.53 6.55 -2.06
C TRP A 243 -10.10 6.68 -3.52
N TRP A 244 -10.95 6.18 -4.42
CA TRP A 244 -10.75 6.33 -5.86
C TRP A 244 -11.19 7.72 -6.32
N ASP A 245 -10.43 8.32 -7.21
CA ASP A 245 -10.69 9.65 -7.73
C ASP A 245 -11.92 9.68 -8.66
N ARG A 246 -12.10 8.67 -9.51
CA ARG A 246 -13.25 8.65 -10.42
C ARG A 246 -14.58 8.45 -9.71
N VAL A 247 -14.59 7.64 -8.64
CA VAL A 247 -15.81 7.30 -7.91
C VAL A 247 -16.11 8.35 -6.84
N HIS A 248 -15.08 8.78 -6.11
CA HIS A 248 -15.24 9.58 -4.91
C HIS A 248 -14.66 10.99 -5.01
N GLN A 249 -13.83 11.28 -6.02
CA GLN A 249 -13.08 12.55 -6.16
C GLN A 249 -12.27 12.92 -4.90
N ALA A 250 -11.81 11.90 -4.18
CA ALA A 250 -11.22 12.03 -2.85
C ALA A 250 -9.83 11.38 -2.74
N ASN A 251 -9.09 11.29 -3.85
CA ASN A 251 -7.72 10.77 -3.81
C ASN A 251 -6.80 11.73 -3.05
N ILE A 252 -6.46 11.35 -1.82
CA ILE A 252 -5.63 12.12 -0.90
C ILE A 252 -4.23 12.44 -1.42
N ASN A 253 -3.69 11.61 -2.32
CA ASN A 253 -2.35 11.83 -2.88
C ASN A 253 -2.26 13.10 -3.73
N LYS A 254 -3.39 13.72 -4.10
CA LYS A 254 -3.42 15.06 -4.72
C LYS A 254 -2.91 16.17 -3.80
N LEU A 255 -2.89 15.94 -2.48
CA LEU A 255 -2.43 16.90 -1.46
C LEU A 255 -1.00 16.63 -1.03
N ILE A 256 -0.49 15.42 -1.24
CA ILE A 256 0.77 14.93 -0.66
C ILE A 256 1.91 15.19 -1.65
N ARG A 257 3.05 15.64 -1.14
CA ARG A 257 4.27 15.81 -1.92
C ARG A 257 5.13 14.55 -1.90
N ASP A 258 5.91 14.35 -2.94
CA ASP A 258 6.84 13.24 -3.16
C ASP A 258 8.17 13.41 -2.39
N TYR A 259 8.10 13.83 -1.12
CA TYR A 259 9.29 13.88 -0.27
C TYR A 259 9.89 12.48 -0.11
N ILE A 260 11.19 12.39 -0.31
CA ILE A 260 11.98 11.16 -0.21
C ILE A 260 12.68 11.16 1.14
N SER A 261 12.64 10.04 1.86
CA SER A 261 13.38 9.86 3.11
C SER A 261 14.89 9.81 2.88
N ASP A 262 15.63 10.31 3.85
CA ASP A 262 17.09 10.25 3.98
C ASP A 262 17.65 8.81 3.87
N ILE A 263 16.98 7.85 4.51
CA ILE A 263 17.32 6.44 4.46
C ILE A 263 16.24 5.66 3.70
N GLY A 264 16.66 4.79 2.77
CA GLY A 264 15.76 3.84 2.09
C GLY A 264 14.96 4.42 0.92
N TYR A 265 15.05 5.73 0.66
CA TYR A 265 14.33 6.42 -0.42
C TYR A 265 12.79 6.18 -0.41
N GLY A 266 12.19 6.09 0.78
CA GLY A 266 10.75 5.96 0.96
C GLY A 266 10.01 7.30 0.88
N THR A 267 8.69 7.27 0.89
CA THR A 267 7.84 8.48 0.77
C THR A 267 7.38 8.98 2.14
N ALA A 268 7.46 10.30 2.39
CA ALA A 268 6.99 10.92 3.63
C ALA A 268 5.50 11.33 3.58
N PHE A 269 4.59 10.34 3.54
CA PHE A 269 3.14 10.58 3.37
C PHE A 269 2.48 11.48 4.43
N HIS A 270 3.02 11.52 5.65
CA HIS A 270 2.46 12.30 6.76
C HIS A 270 3.14 13.67 6.95
N ASN A 271 4.07 14.06 6.06
CA ASN A 271 4.63 15.40 6.06
C ASN A 271 3.90 16.30 5.07
N CYS A 272 2.67 16.66 5.42
CA CYS A 272 1.78 17.43 4.55
C CYS A 272 1.00 18.46 5.37
N LEU A 273 1.11 19.73 4.97
CA LEU A 273 0.32 20.83 5.50
C LEU A 273 -0.86 21.16 4.57
N VAL A 274 -2.00 21.49 5.18
CA VAL A 274 -3.27 21.80 4.50
C VAL A 274 -4.02 22.92 5.22
N GLU A 275 -4.99 23.50 4.52
CA GLU A 275 -6.07 24.30 5.10
C GLU A 275 -7.43 23.68 4.74
N ILE A 276 -8.44 23.98 5.54
CA ILE A 276 -9.80 23.51 5.38
C ILE A 276 -10.80 24.67 5.50
N GLN A 277 -11.82 24.68 4.66
CA GLN A 277 -12.89 25.67 4.68
C GLN A 277 -14.22 25.04 4.26
N LYS A 278 -15.34 25.69 4.57
CA LYS A 278 -16.64 25.32 4.01
C LYS A 278 -16.60 25.33 2.47
N ALA A 279 -17.09 24.25 1.87
CA ALA A 279 -17.33 24.21 0.43
C ALA A 279 -18.57 25.07 0.13
N LYS A 280 -18.55 25.79 -1.00
CA LYS A 280 -19.71 26.52 -1.51
C LYS A 280 -20.67 25.58 -2.22
#